data_AF-A0A820P629-F1
#
_entry.id   AF-A0A820P629-F1
#
_cell.length_a   1.000
_cell.length_b   1.000
_cell.length_c   1.000
_cell.angle_alpha   90.00
_cell.angle_beta   90.00
_cell.angle_gamma   90.00
#
_symmetry.space_group_name_H-M   'P 1'
#
loop_
_entity.id
_entity.type
_entity.pdbx_description
1 polymer ?
#
loop_
_entity_poly.entity_id
_entity_poly.type
_entity_poly.pdbx_seq_one_letter_code
_entity_poly.pdbx_strand_id
1 'polypeptide(L)'
;MTLQGLSTAKACGLAAYGCVLWGAAALTVRHAGPACYNTDLGKTLMMVAAVPGSYILVRSVDKLFSLSSKERLAAVTLVTASALIMDGLAVTGFPSIYENESLKAKNVDLARSIARDGTGWVFFGAGVGLAIALVIS
;
A
#
# COMPACT_ATOMS: atom_id res chain seq x y z
N MET A 1 19.41 -14.02 14.54
CA MET A 1 18.10 -13.87 15.22
C MET A 1 17.03 -14.05 14.16
N THR A 2 16.16 -15.05 14.27
CA THR A 2 15.09 -15.32 13.29
C THR A 2 13.77 -14.78 13.81
N LEU A 3 13.06 -14.00 12.99
CA LEU A 3 11.73 -13.52 13.33
C LEU A 3 10.74 -14.52 12.72
N GLN A 4 10.19 -15.42 13.54
CA GLN A 4 9.25 -16.46 13.08
C GLN A 4 9.73 -17.30 11.87
N GLY A 5 11.03 -17.62 11.82
CA GLY A 5 11.63 -18.39 10.72
C GLY A 5 12.26 -17.55 9.61
N LEU A 6 11.97 -16.25 9.53
CA LEU A 6 12.61 -15.34 8.58
C LEU A 6 14.04 -15.00 9.02
N SER A 7 14.99 -15.12 8.10
CA SER A 7 16.34 -14.60 8.29
C SER A 7 16.33 -13.06 8.29
N THR A 8 17.31 -12.45 8.97
CA THR A 8 17.44 -10.98 9.03
C THR A 8 17.53 -10.36 7.63
N ALA A 9 18.29 -10.98 6.71
CA ALA A 9 18.40 -10.51 5.34
C ALA A 9 17.05 -10.53 4.60
N LYS A 10 16.26 -11.61 4.74
CA LYS A 10 14.90 -11.69 4.18
C LYS A 10 14.00 -10.62 4.78
N ALA A 11 14.05 -10.42 6.10
CA ALA A 11 13.25 -9.40 6.78
C ALA A 11 13.59 -7.98 6.29
N CYS A 12 14.87 -7.63 6.17
CA CYS A 12 15.28 -6.34 5.61
C CYS A 12 14.82 -6.15 4.16
N GLY A 13 14.94 -7.19 3.33
CA GLY A 13 14.47 -7.15 1.94
C GLY A 13 12.95 -6.97 1.84
N LEU A 14 12.18 -7.65 2.68
CA LEU A 14 10.71 -7.51 2.76
C LEU A 14 10.30 -6.11 3.21
N ALA A 15 10.98 -5.55 4.23
CA ALA A 15 10.72 -4.19 4.68
C ALA A 15 10.99 -3.16 3.58
N ALA A 16 12.14 -3.27 2.89
CA ALA A 16 12.47 -2.42 1.76
C ALA A 16 11.45 -2.56 0.61
N TYR A 17 11.01 -3.80 0.33
CA TYR A 17 9.97 -4.04 -0.67
C TYR A 17 8.63 -3.40 -0.28
N GLY A 18 8.25 -3.42 1.00
CA GLY A 18 7.09 -2.70 1.52
C GLY A 18 7.16 -1.20 1.26
N CYS A 19 8.31 -0.57 1.47
CA CYS A 19 8.51 0.84 1.14
C CYS A 19 8.35 1.13 -0.37
N VAL A 20 8.84 0.23 -1.23
CA VAL A 20 8.68 0.34 -2.69
C VAL A 20 7.21 0.22 -3.10
N LEU A 21 6.49 -0.76 -2.56
CA LEU A 21 5.06 -0.94 -2.83
C LEU A 21 4.24 0.24 -2.37
N TRP A 22 4.55 0.78 -1.19
CA TRP A 22 3.94 2.02 -0.71
C TRP A 22 4.21 3.18 -1.69
N GLY A 23 5.46 3.37 -2.12
CA GLY A 23 5.80 4.42 -3.08
C GLY A 23 5.02 4.31 -4.39
N ALA A 24 4.86 3.09 -4.91
CA ALA A 24 4.04 2.84 -6.09
C ALA A 24 2.55 3.17 -5.86
N ALA A 25 2.01 2.82 -4.69
CA ALA A 25 0.64 3.15 -4.32
C ALA A 25 0.44 4.67 -4.16
N ALA A 26 1.38 5.37 -3.51
CA ALA A 26 1.35 6.82 -3.34
C ALA A 26 1.40 7.55 -4.68
N LEU A 27 2.26 7.12 -5.61
CA LEU A 27 2.31 7.65 -6.97
C LEU A 27 0.99 7.38 -7.73
N THR A 28 0.39 6.21 -7.54
CA THR A 28 -0.91 5.89 -8.13
C THR A 28 -1.98 6.87 -7.64
N VAL A 29 -2.05 7.13 -6.33
CA VAL A 29 -2.96 8.14 -5.77
C VAL A 29 -2.69 9.53 -6.34
N ARG A 30 -1.42 9.96 -6.38
CA ARG A 30 -1.04 11.29 -6.87
C ARG A 30 -1.43 11.53 -8.32
N HIS A 31 -1.25 10.52 -9.18
CA HIS A 31 -1.39 10.66 -10.64
C HIS A 31 -2.73 10.18 -11.18
N ALA A 32 -3.21 9.02 -10.72
CA ALA A 32 -4.51 8.48 -11.13
C ALA A 32 -5.66 9.07 -10.31
N GLY A 33 -5.36 9.60 -9.11
CA GLY A 33 -6.40 10.06 -8.21
C GLY A 33 -7.32 11.16 -8.73
N PRO A 34 -6.82 12.17 -9.49
CA PRO A 34 -7.68 13.17 -10.13
C PRO A 34 -8.66 12.59 -11.16
N ALA A 35 -8.41 11.40 -11.71
CA ALA A 35 -9.36 10.72 -12.60
C ALA A 35 -10.29 9.78 -11.80
N CYS A 36 -9.77 9.16 -10.74
CA CYS A 36 -10.44 8.07 -10.05
C CYS A 36 -11.25 8.50 -8.81
N TYR A 37 -10.89 9.56 -8.10
CA TYR A 37 -11.56 9.95 -6.83
C TYR A 37 -12.51 11.15 -6.96
N ASN A 38 -12.81 11.62 -8.18
CA ASN A 38 -13.74 12.74 -8.39
C ASN A 38 -15.22 12.34 -8.29
N THR A 39 -15.53 11.05 -8.31
CA THR A 39 -16.90 10.52 -8.26
C THR A 39 -16.97 9.33 -7.32
N ASP A 40 -18.10 9.13 -6.63
CA ASP A 40 -18.25 8.01 -5.70
C ASP A 40 -18.05 6.65 -6.39
N LEU A 41 -18.53 6.51 -7.63
CA LEU A 41 -18.30 5.31 -8.44
C LEU A 41 -16.80 5.04 -8.64
N GLY A 42 -16.03 6.07 -9.00
CA GLY A 42 -14.58 5.94 -9.18
C GLY A 42 -13.86 5.53 -7.89
N LYS A 43 -14.26 6.10 -6.74
CA LYS A 43 -13.73 5.71 -5.42
C LYS A 43 -14.01 4.23 -5.12
N THR A 44 -15.25 3.80 -5.35
CA THR A 44 -15.64 2.39 -5.17
C THR A 44 -14.86 1.46 -6.09
N LEU A 45 -14.67 1.83 -7.36
CA LEU A 45 -13.89 1.02 -8.30
C LEU A 45 -12.43 0.89 -7.88
N MET A 46 -11.81 1.95 -7.36
CA MET A 46 -10.46 1.89 -6.79
C MET A 46 -10.39 0.90 -5.63
N MET A 47 -11.35 0.97 -4.69
CA MET A 47 -11.43 0.03 -3.57
C MET A 47 -11.58 -1.41 -4.04
N VAL A 48 -12.46 -1.68 -5.01
CA VAL A 48 -12.62 -3.02 -5.58
C VAL A 48 -11.33 -3.49 -6.27
N ALA A 49 -10.65 -2.60 -7.01
CA ALA A 49 -9.39 -2.90 -7.68
C ALA A 49 -8.24 -3.20 -6.70
N ALA A 50 -8.31 -2.71 -5.45
CA ALA A 50 -7.36 -3.06 -4.41
C ALA A 50 -7.34 -4.56 -4.12
N VAL A 51 -8.47 -5.27 -4.30
CA VAL A 51 -8.56 -6.71 -3.99
C VAL A 51 -7.67 -7.57 -4.91
N PRO A 52 -7.85 -7.56 -6.24
CA PRO A 52 -6.95 -8.29 -7.13
C PRO A 52 -5.52 -7.74 -7.08
N GLY A 53 -5.35 -6.43 -6.85
CA GLY A 53 -4.03 -5.82 -6.65
C GLY A 53 -3.30 -6.44 -5.45
N SER A 54 -3.93 -6.47 -4.28
CA SER A 54 -3.39 -7.07 -3.05
C SER A 54 -3.12 -8.56 -3.21
N TYR A 55 -3.96 -9.30 -3.94
CA TYR A 55 -3.69 -10.71 -4.26
C TYR A 55 -2.39 -10.87 -5.06
N ILE A 56 -2.20 -10.07 -6.12
CA ILE A 56 -0.98 -10.09 -6.94
C ILE A 56 0.25 -9.74 -6.08
N LEU A 57 0.13 -8.75 -5.19
CA LEU A 57 1.21 -8.35 -4.29
C LEU A 57 1.58 -9.44 -3.28
N VAL A 58 0.60 -10.11 -2.68
CA VAL A 58 0.88 -11.25 -1.79
C VAL A 58 1.61 -12.36 -2.56
N ARG A 59 1.18 -12.66 -3.79
CA ARG A 59 1.84 -13.65 -4.65
C ARG A 59 3.23 -13.22 -5.11
N SER A 60 3.47 -11.92 -5.34
CA SER A 60 4.80 -11.43 -5.70
C SER A 60 5.77 -11.55 -4.53
N VAL A 61 5.32 -11.26 -3.31
CA VAL A 61 6.10 -11.46 -2.07
C VAL A 61 6.53 -12.92 -1.92
N ASP A 62 5.61 -13.86 -2.07
CA ASP A 62 5.92 -15.29 -2.05
C ASP A 62 7.00 -15.67 -3.07
N LYS A 63 6.83 -15.21 -4.32
CA LYS A 63 7.72 -15.57 -5.43
C LYS A 63 9.11 -14.96 -5.30
N LEU A 64 9.19 -13.68 -4.90
CA LEU A 64 10.45 -12.94 -4.80
C LEU A 64 11.31 -13.41 -3.62
N PHE A 65 10.69 -13.79 -2.51
CA PHE A 65 11.41 -14.14 -1.28
C PHE A 65 11.44 -15.64 -0.97
N SER A 66 10.86 -16.46 -1.87
CA SER A 66 10.79 -17.93 -1.75
C SER A 66 10.31 -18.33 -0.36
N LEU A 67 9.11 -17.86 -0.01
CA LEU A 67 8.53 -18.04 1.32
C LEU A 67 7.89 -19.43 1.45
N SER A 68 8.11 -20.06 2.60
CA SER A 68 7.29 -21.19 3.03
C SER A 68 5.92 -20.72 3.52
N SER A 69 4.93 -21.62 3.55
CA SER A 69 3.58 -21.28 4.05
C SER A 69 3.60 -20.71 5.48
N LYS A 70 4.52 -21.19 6.32
CA LYS A 70 4.69 -20.71 7.71
C LYS A 70 5.28 -19.31 7.81
N GLU A 71 6.04 -18.85 6.82
CA GLU A 71 6.67 -17.52 6.80
C GLU A 71 5.77 -16.46 6.16
N ARG A 72 4.79 -16.87 5.35
CA ARG A 72 3.99 -15.97 4.51
C ARG A 72 3.28 -14.88 5.29
N LEU A 73 2.53 -15.25 6.32
CA LEU A 73 1.79 -14.28 7.13
C LEU A 73 2.74 -13.26 7.77
N ALA A 74 3.86 -13.72 8.32
CA ALA A 74 4.88 -12.86 8.92
C ALA A 74 5.49 -11.90 7.89
N ALA A 75 5.77 -12.40 6.69
CA ALA A 75 6.35 -11.61 5.60
C ALA A 75 5.39 -10.53 5.10
N VAL A 76 4.13 -10.89 4.83
CA VAL A 76 3.10 -9.93 4.39
C VAL A 76 2.81 -8.91 5.49
N THR A 77 2.83 -9.32 6.76
CA THR A 77 2.72 -8.40 7.90
C THR A 77 3.87 -7.40 7.91
N LEU A 78 5.11 -7.84 7.68
CA LEU A 78 6.27 -6.95 7.66
C LEU A 78 6.20 -5.96 6.49
N VAL A 79 5.88 -6.44 5.27
CA VAL A 79 5.68 -5.60 4.09
C VAL A 79 4.61 -4.54 4.35
N THR A 80 3.48 -4.96 4.92
CA THR A 80 2.36 -4.08 5.26
C THR A 80 2.75 -3.07 6.32
N ALA A 81 3.40 -3.48 7.40
CA ALA A 81 3.85 -2.60 8.46
C ALA A 81 4.83 -1.55 7.95
N SER A 82 5.81 -1.93 7.12
CA SER A 82 6.73 -1.00 6.49
C SER A 82 6.00 0.00 5.58
N ALA A 83 5.04 -0.46 4.78
CA ALA A 83 4.22 0.42 3.95
C ALA A 83 3.41 1.43 4.79
N LEU A 84 2.78 0.99 5.87
CA LEU A 84 1.99 1.85 6.77
C LEU A 84 2.87 2.85 7.54
N ILE A 85 4.09 2.48 7.92
CA ILE A 85 5.05 3.43 8.52
C ILE A 85 5.38 4.53 7.53
N MET A 86 5.68 4.17 6.27
CA MET A 86 5.96 5.16 5.22
C MET A 86 4.74 6.05 4.97
N ASP A 87 3.54 5.47 4.98
CA ASP A 87 2.30 6.21 4.83
C ASP A 87 2.07 7.21 5.98
N GLY A 88 2.29 6.78 7.22
CA GLY A 88 2.24 7.65 8.38
C GLY A 88 3.24 8.80 8.31
N LEU A 89 4.48 8.53 7.90
CA LEU A 89 5.51 9.56 7.70
C LEU A 89 5.13 10.54 6.59
N ALA A 90 4.57 10.06 5.48
CA ALA A 90 4.14 10.90 4.39
C ALA A 90 2.95 11.78 4.78
N VAL A 91 1.92 11.24 5.42
CA VAL A 91 0.75 12.01 5.84
C VAL A 91 1.10 13.07 6.89
N THR A 92 1.99 12.75 7.84
CA THR A 92 2.35 13.65 8.95
C THR A 92 3.44 14.66 8.59
N GLY A 93 4.48 14.24 7.87
CA GLY A 93 5.66 15.07 7.60
C GLY A 93 5.71 15.64 6.18
N PHE A 94 5.07 14.98 5.21
CA PHE A 94 5.25 15.29 3.78
C PHE A 94 3.94 15.16 2.97
N PRO A 95 2.87 15.91 3.31
CA PRO A 95 1.57 15.79 2.66
C PRO A 95 1.62 16.07 1.14
N SER A 96 2.64 16.82 0.70
CA SER A 96 2.92 17.08 -0.71
C SER A 96 3.21 15.82 -1.53
N ILE A 97 3.44 14.65 -0.92
CA ILE A 97 3.60 13.36 -1.62
C ILE A 97 2.28 12.95 -2.27
N TYR A 98 1.17 13.08 -1.54
CA TYR A 98 -0.16 12.74 -2.02
C TYR A 98 -0.83 13.88 -2.79
N GLU A 99 -0.58 15.12 -2.39
CA GLU A 99 -1.18 16.29 -3.01
C GLU A 99 -0.53 16.60 -4.36
N ASN A 100 -1.32 16.53 -5.43
CA ASN A 100 -0.88 16.98 -6.75
C ASN A 100 -0.85 18.52 -6.78
N GLU A 101 0.34 19.13 -6.83
CA GLU A 101 0.54 20.59 -6.78
C GLU A 101 -0.25 21.33 -7.87
N SER A 102 -0.31 20.78 -9.08
CA SER A 102 -1.06 21.39 -10.19
C SER A 102 -2.57 21.40 -9.95
N LEU A 103 -3.08 20.40 -9.21
CA LEU A 103 -4.47 20.34 -8.79
C LEU A 103 -4.73 21.23 -7.58
N LYS A 104 -3.82 21.22 -6.60
CA LYS A 104 -3.90 22.03 -5.39
C LYS A 104 -3.97 23.53 -5.72
N ALA A 105 -3.21 23.98 -6.71
CA ALA A 105 -3.28 25.36 -7.19
C ALA A 105 -4.65 25.74 -7.79
N LYS A 106 -5.43 24.77 -8.26
CA LYS A 106 -6.76 24.99 -8.87
C LYS A 106 -7.91 24.74 -7.88
N ASN A 107 -7.76 23.74 -7.02
CA ASN A 107 -8.77 23.33 -6.04
C ASN A 107 -8.11 22.57 -4.88
N VAL A 108 -7.87 23.28 -3.78
CA VAL A 108 -7.21 22.74 -2.58
C VAL A 108 -8.05 21.66 -1.90
N ASP A 109 -9.37 21.84 -1.83
CA ASP A 109 -10.26 20.90 -1.13
C ASP A 109 -10.36 19.56 -1.87
N LEU A 110 -10.40 19.60 -3.20
CA LEU A 110 -10.35 18.38 -4.01
C LEU A 110 -9.01 17.66 -3.86
N ALA A 111 -7.88 18.39 -3.91
CA ALA A 111 -6.56 17.80 -3.72
C ALA A 111 -6.42 17.10 -2.36
N ARG A 112 -6.92 17.72 -1.28
CA ARG A 112 -6.96 17.12 0.05
C ARG A 112 -7.90 15.91 0.14
N SER A 113 -9.07 15.99 -0.49
CA SER A 113 -10.00 14.85 -0.52
C SER A 113 -9.38 13.65 -1.22
N ILE A 114 -8.70 13.85 -2.35
CA ILE A 114 -8.00 12.78 -3.07
C ILE A 114 -6.89 12.18 -2.22
N ALA A 115 -6.09 13.02 -1.54
CA ALA A 115 -5.05 12.55 -0.63
C ALA A 115 -5.65 11.67 0.48
N ARG A 116 -6.71 12.14 1.16
CA ARG A 116 -7.39 11.39 2.22
C ARG A 116 -7.99 10.07 1.72
N ASP A 117 -8.74 10.12 0.62
CA ASP A 117 -9.42 8.94 0.08
C ASP A 117 -8.40 7.94 -0.47
N GLY A 118 -7.29 8.41 -1.02
CA GLY A 118 -6.16 7.60 -1.46
C GLY A 118 -5.39 6.95 -0.30
N THR A 119 -5.16 7.65 0.81
CA THR A 119 -4.64 7.04 2.05
C THR A 119 -5.59 5.94 2.54
N GLY A 120 -6.90 6.20 2.54
CA GLY A 120 -7.91 5.18 2.87
C GLY A 120 -7.84 3.95 1.98
N TRP A 121 -7.60 4.14 0.67
CA TRP A 121 -7.40 3.06 -0.29
C TRP A 121 -6.14 2.22 0.01
N VAL A 122 -5.02 2.86 0.37
CA VAL A 122 -3.79 2.16 0.77
C VAL A 122 -4.03 1.30 2.02
N PHE A 123 -4.70 1.85 3.04
CA PHE A 123 -5.07 1.11 4.26
C PHE A 123 -6.01 -0.06 3.97
N PHE A 124 -7.01 0.14 3.10
CA PHE A 124 -7.91 -0.92 2.69
C PHE A 124 -7.15 -2.05 1.96
N GLY A 125 -6.30 -1.71 1.00
CA GLY A 125 -5.45 -2.66 0.27
C GLY A 125 -4.53 -3.45 1.20
N ALA A 126 -3.91 -2.78 2.18
CA ALA A 126 -3.12 -3.41 3.24
C ALA A 126 -3.94 -4.44 4.04
N GLY A 127 -5.13 -4.07 4.50
CA GLY A 127 -6.04 -4.98 5.22
C GLY A 127 -6.44 -6.19 4.37
N VAL A 128 -6.78 -5.97 3.10
CA VAL A 128 -7.10 -7.06 2.15
C VAL A 128 -5.90 -7.97 1.92
N GLY A 129 -4.69 -7.42 1.79
CA GLY A 129 -3.47 -8.21 1.64
C GLY A 129 -3.22 -9.14 2.82
N LEU A 130 -3.41 -8.65 4.05
CA LEU A 130 -3.33 -9.46 5.27
C LEU A 130 -4.41 -10.54 5.31
N ALA A 131 -5.65 -10.21 4.96
CA ALA A 131 -6.74 -11.18 4.91
C ALA A 131 -6.47 -12.29 3.89
N ILE A 132 -5.98 -11.94 2.70
CA ILE A 132 -5.57 -12.91 1.68
C ILE A 132 -4.45 -13.80 2.21
N ALA A 133 -3.42 -13.21 2.82
CA ALA A 133 -2.30 -13.96 3.39
C ALA A 133 -2.80 -14.96 4.43
N LEU A 134 -3.72 -14.58 5.32
CA LEU A 134 -4.33 -15.48 6.31
C LEU A 134 -5.06 -16.65 5.68
N VAL A 135 -5.81 -16.43 4.60
CA VAL A 135 -6.59 -17.49 3.93
C VAL A 135 -5.71 -18.48 3.19
N ILE A 136 -4.57 -18.03 2.64
CA ILE A 136 -3.71 -18.89 1.83
C ILE A 136 -2.50 -19.48 2.57
N SER A 137 -2.16 -18.98 3.77
CA SER A 137 -1.03 -19.44 4.60
C SER A 137 -1.27 -20.79 5.26
#